data_AF-A0A1M4YRS5-F1
#
_entry.id   AF-A0A1M4YRS5-F1
#
_cell.length_a   1.000
_cell.length_b   1.000
_cell.length_c   1.000
_cell.angle_alpha   90.00
_cell.angle_beta   90.00
_cell.angle_gamma   90.00
#
_symmetry.space_group_name_H-M   'P 1'
#
loop_
_entity.id
_entity.type
_entity.pdbx_description
1 polymer ?
#
loop_
_entity_poly.entity_id
_entity_poly.type
_entity_poly.pdbx_seq_one_letter_code
_entity_poly.pdbx_strand_id
1 'polypeptide(L)'
;MSKNFNMDAMTLHQVRNPKAHMYRSVCVIATFNKLGRMEPVALRFETEEEKFDVRIDRVLSCQSEWTDTIVFQCLVTVGDRQQQVKLLYEISEHIWRLL
;
A
#
# COMPACT_ATOMS: atom_id res chain seq x y z
N MET A 1 35.25 -15.49 -5.23
CA MET A 1 34.22 -15.59 -6.27
C MET A 1 32.98 -14.85 -5.79
N SER A 2 32.78 -13.63 -6.28
CA SER A 2 31.66 -12.74 -5.96
C SER A 2 30.42 -13.20 -6.71
N LYS A 3 29.36 -13.59 -5.99
CA LYS A 3 28.05 -13.86 -6.58
C LYS A 3 27.38 -12.52 -6.89
N ASN A 4 27.39 -12.15 -8.17
CA ASN A 4 26.55 -11.08 -8.70
C ASN A 4 25.09 -11.47 -8.48
N PHE A 5 24.41 -10.78 -7.57
CA PHE A 5 22.96 -10.81 -7.50
C PHE A 5 22.44 -9.98 -8.66
N ASN A 6 22.02 -10.67 -9.72
CA ASN A 6 21.37 -10.05 -10.87
C ASN A 6 20.03 -9.46 -10.39
N MET A 7 19.92 -8.14 -10.43
CA MET A 7 18.81 -7.36 -9.88
C MET A 7 17.63 -7.23 -10.85
N ASP A 8 17.58 -8.07 -11.89
CA ASP A 8 16.72 -7.91 -13.07
C ASP A 8 15.63 -9.00 -13.23
N ALA A 9 15.32 -9.75 -12.16
CA ALA A 9 14.37 -10.87 -12.23
C ALA A 9 13.13 -10.71 -11.33
N MET A 10 12.69 -9.47 -11.06
CA MET A 10 11.31 -9.22 -10.63
C MET A 10 10.53 -8.60 -11.79
N THR A 11 10.46 -9.38 -12.86
CA THR A 11 9.50 -9.17 -13.93
C THR A 11 8.11 -9.27 -13.32
N LEU A 12 7.57 -8.10 -12.96
CA LEU A 12 6.21 -7.67 -13.30
C LEU A 12 5.33 -8.85 -13.73
N HIS A 13 4.90 -9.68 -12.77
CA HIS A 13 3.77 -10.55 -13.03
C HIS A 13 2.61 -9.59 -13.27
N GLN A 14 2.23 -9.47 -14.55
CA GLN A 14 1.04 -8.79 -14.99
C GLN A 14 -0.07 -9.19 -14.03
N VAL A 15 -0.44 -8.28 -13.14
CA VAL A 15 -1.57 -8.44 -12.24
C VAL A 15 -2.77 -8.55 -13.16
N ARG A 16 -3.13 -9.79 -13.50
CA ARG A 16 -4.28 -10.15 -14.31
C ARG A 16 -5.50 -9.73 -13.52
N ASN A 17 -5.89 -8.47 -13.71
CA ASN A 17 -7.16 -7.87 -13.35
C ASN A 17 -7.95 -8.65 -12.28
N PRO A 18 -7.67 -8.46 -10.99
CA PRO A 18 -8.48 -9.06 -9.96
C PRO A 18 -9.64 -8.10 -9.75
N LYS A 19 -10.84 -8.57 -10.08
CA LYS A 19 -12.08 -8.04 -9.51
C LYS A 19 -11.82 -7.69 -8.04
N ALA A 20 -12.31 -6.54 -7.58
CA ALA A 20 -12.14 -5.98 -6.24
C ALA A 20 -12.63 -6.87 -5.06
N HIS A 21 -12.80 -8.17 -5.28
CA HIS A 21 -13.36 -9.17 -4.38
C HIS A 21 -12.35 -10.24 -3.92
N MET A 22 -11.04 -10.12 -4.21
CA MET A 22 -10.06 -11.19 -3.88
C MET A 22 -8.99 -10.83 -2.83
N TYR A 23 -9.00 -9.64 -2.26
CA TYR A 23 -8.05 -9.29 -1.20
C TYR A 23 -8.67 -9.60 0.16
N ARG A 24 -8.09 -10.57 0.89
CA ARG A 24 -8.53 -10.95 2.24
C ARG A 24 -8.22 -9.85 3.24
N SER A 25 -7.10 -9.16 3.06
CA SER A 25 -6.64 -8.09 3.94
C SER A 25 -5.65 -7.19 3.20
N VAL A 26 -5.56 -5.93 3.66
CA VAL A 26 -4.52 -4.99 3.26
C VAL A 26 -3.69 -4.68 4.49
N CYS A 27 -2.39 -4.95 4.42
CA CYS A 27 -1.44 -4.50 5.42
C CYS A 27 -0.74 -3.25 4.90
N VAL A 28 -0.62 -2.22 5.74
CA VAL A 28 0.05 -0.98 5.37
C VAL A 28 1.33 -0.85 6.17
N ILE A 29 2.43 -0.63 5.46
CA ILE A 29 3.69 -0.21 6.08
C ILE A 29 3.65 1.32 6.14
N ALA A 30 3.58 1.86 7.35
CA ALA A 30 3.59 3.30 7.59
C ALA A 30 4.83 3.71 8.39
N THR A 31 5.25 4.95 8.21
CA THR A 31 6.33 5.57 8.98
C THR A 31 5.77 6.69 9.84
N PHE A 32 6.44 6.95 10.96
CA PHE A 32 6.13 8.06 11.86
C PHE A 32 7.29 9.03 11.85
N ASN A 33 7.00 10.32 11.68
CA ASN A 33 8.02 11.34 11.88
C ASN A 33 8.21 11.66 13.38
N LYS A 34 9.19 12.51 13.70
CA LYS A 34 9.50 12.91 15.09
C LYS A 34 8.36 13.65 15.81
N LEU A 35 7.37 14.14 15.05
CA LEU A 35 6.17 14.81 15.57
C LEU A 35 4.99 13.83 15.73
N GLY A 36 5.21 12.53 15.50
CA GLY A 36 4.16 11.51 15.57
C GLY A 36 3.22 11.49 14.37
N ARG A 37 3.49 12.26 13.30
CA ARG A 37 2.66 12.21 12.09
C ARG A 37 2.97 10.95 11.30
N MET A 38 1.91 10.23 10.95
CA MET A 38 1.96 8.98 10.22
C MET A 38 1.90 9.23 8.71
N GLU A 39 2.69 8.48 7.94
CA GLU A 39 2.66 8.49 6.48
C GLU A 39 2.76 7.06 5.93
N PRO A 40 1.81 6.59 5.11
CA PRO A 40 1.85 5.27 4.51
C PRO A 40 2.91 5.23 3.39
N VAL A 41 3.70 4.15 3.35
CA VAL A 41 4.86 3.99 2.45
C VAL A 41 4.71 2.81 1.50
N ALA A 42 4.04 1.74 1.93
CA ALA A 42 3.76 0.60 1.06
C ALA A 42 2.48 -0.13 1.50
N LEU A 43 1.88 -0.82 0.54
CA LEU A 43 0.72 -1.69 0.71
C LEU A 43 1.16 -3.12 0.43
N ARG A 44 0.84 -4.03 1.35
CA ARG A 44 0.93 -5.46 1.12
C ARG A 44 -0.48 -5.99 0.89
N PHE A 45 -0.70 -6.53 -0.29
CA PHE A 45 -1.91 -7.24 -0.65
C PHE A 45 -1.73 -8.71 -0.35
N GLU A 46 -2.65 -9.28 0.42
CA GLU A 46 -2.67 -10.71 0.71
C GLU A 46 -3.95 -11.33 0.13
N THR A 47 -3.75 -12.33 -0.74
CA THR A 47 -4.80 -13.25 -1.20
C THR A 47 -4.59 -14.61 -0.55
N GLU A 48 -5.44 -15.60 -0.85
CA GLU A 48 -5.23 -16.97 -0.36
C GLU A 48 -3.99 -17.63 -0.97
N GLU A 49 -3.58 -17.19 -2.17
CA GLU A 49 -2.53 -17.83 -2.97
C GLU A 49 -1.23 -17.02 -2.98
N GLU A 50 -1.31 -15.70 -2.82
CA GLU A 50 -0.19 -14.79 -3.07
C GLU A 50 -0.12 -13.63 -2.08
N LYS A 51 1.10 -13.14 -1.87
CA LYS A 51 1.38 -11.90 -1.16
C LYS A 51 2.29 -11.04 -2.02
N PHE A 52 1.90 -9.79 -2.27
CA PHE A 52 2.72 -8.86 -3.03
C PHE A 52 2.69 -7.45 -2.45
N ASP A 53 3.82 -6.77 -2.58
CA ASP A 53 4.04 -5.43 -2.04
C ASP A 53 3.98 -4.39 -3.16
N VAL A 54 3.23 -3.32 -2.94
CA VAL A 54 3.14 -2.15 -3.80
C VAL A 54 3.65 -0.95 -3.03
N ARG A 55 4.66 -0.26 -3.57
CA ARG A 55 5.15 0.98 -2.97
C ARG A 55 4.17 2.12 -3.24
N ILE A 56 4.00 2.99 -2.26
CA ILE A 56 3.33 4.27 -2.44
C ILE A 56 4.37 5.24 -3.00
N ASP A 57 4.12 5.72 -4.21
CA ASP A 57 5.00 6.68 -4.89
C ASP A 57 4.91 8.05 -4.20
N ARG A 58 3.68 8.44 -3.83
CA ARG A 58 3.38 9.72 -3.20
C ARG A 58 2.06 9.68 -2.44
N VAL A 59 2.02 10.31 -1.27
CA VAL A 59 0.76 10.69 -0.61
C VAL A 59 0.30 12.03 -1.18
N LEU A 60 -0.84 12.05 -1.86
CA LEU A 60 -1.42 13.23 -2.50
C LEU A 60 -2.19 14.10 -1.50
N SER A 61 -2.88 13.47 -0.56
CA SER A 61 -3.59 14.17 0.51
C SER A 61 -3.70 13.28 1.76
N CYS A 62 -3.83 13.95 2.90
CA CYS A 62 -4.08 13.35 4.21
C CYS A 62 -5.12 14.21 4.90
N GLN A 63 -6.25 13.61 5.25
CA GLN A 63 -7.36 14.27 5.91
C GLN A 63 -7.77 13.46 7.14
N SER A 64 -7.82 14.12 8.29
CA SER A 64 -8.49 13.54 9.45
C SER A 64 -9.99 13.73 9.27
N GLU A 65 -10.72 12.64 9.09
CA GLU A 65 -12.17 12.65 9.11
C GLU A 65 -12.64 12.25 10.50
N TRP A 66 -13.64 12.97 11.03
CA TRP A 66 -14.12 12.74 12.39
C TRP A 66 -12.98 12.82 13.43
N THR A 67 -13.20 12.29 14.63
CA THR A 67 -12.18 12.25 15.70
C THR A 67 -11.29 11.01 15.66
N ASP A 68 -11.59 10.02 14.81
CA ASP A 68 -11.03 8.67 14.94
C ASP A 68 -10.55 8.04 13.63
N THR A 69 -10.65 8.73 12.49
CA THR A 69 -10.17 8.19 11.22
C THR A 69 -9.23 9.16 10.49
N ILE A 70 -8.28 8.58 9.76
CA ILE A 70 -7.38 9.32 8.88
C ILE A 70 -7.49 8.72 7.49
N VAL A 71 -7.84 9.55 6.51
CA VAL A 71 -7.96 9.18 5.11
C VAL A 71 -6.74 9.70 4.36
N PHE A 72 -6.06 8.79 3.67
CA PHE A 72 -4.93 9.09 2.79
C PHE A 72 -5.33 8.81 1.35
N GLN A 73 -5.08 9.78 0.46
CA GLN A 73 -5.12 9.56 -0.97
C GLN A 73 -3.70 9.37 -1.47
N CYS A 74 -3.40 8.19 -1.99
CA CYS A 74 -2.06 7.79 -2.36
C CYS A 74 -1.99 7.51 -3.86
N LEU A 75 -0.81 7.75 -4.43
CA LEU A 75 -0.44 7.39 -5.78
C LEU A 75 0.45 6.15 -5.70
N VAL A 76 0.11 5.10 -6.44
CA VAL A 76 0.86 3.85 -6.51
C VAL A 76 1.11 3.49 -7.97
N THR A 77 2.25 2.85 -8.23
CA THR A 77 2.53 2.28 -9.54
C THR A 77 2.46 0.76 -9.46
N VAL A 78 1.55 0.16 -10.24
CA VAL A 78 1.37 -1.28 -10.34
C VAL A 78 1.63 -1.69 -11.79
N GLY A 79 2.74 -2.39 -11.99
CA GLY A 79 3.28 -2.61 -13.33
C GLY A 79 3.62 -1.29 -14.01
N ASP A 80 3.12 -1.08 -15.23
CA ASP A 80 3.36 0.16 -16.00
C ASP A 80 2.25 1.21 -15.82
N ARG A 81 1.36 1.01 -14.84
CA ARG A 81 0.20 1.87 -14.61
C ARG A 81 0.25 2.54 -13.25
N GLN A 82 0.13 3.85 -13.27
CA GLN A 82 -0.08 4.64 -12.08
C GLN A 82 -1.57 4.70 -11.73
N GLN A 83 -1.88 4.50 -10.45
CA GLN A 83 -3.25 4.44 -9.94
C GLN A 83 -3.35 5.25 -8.65
N GLN A 84 -4.51 5.83 -8.41
CA GLN A 84 -4.83 6.45 -7.13
C GLN A 84 -5.57 5.44 -6.26
N VAL A 85 -5.13 5.30 -5.02
CA VAL A 85 -5.77 4.45 -4.01
C VAL A 85 -6.11 5.30 -2.80
N LYS A 86 -7.23 4.99 -2.15
CA LYS A 86 -7.62 5.63 -0.89
C LYS A 86 -7.45 4.63 0.25
N LEU A 87 -6.76 5.07 1.28
CA LEU A 87 -6.53 4.29 2.50
C LEU A 87 -7.23 4.99 3.64
N LEU A 88 -8.00 4.24 4.40
CA LEU A 88 -8.58 4.69 5.65
C LEU A 88 -7.84 3.99 6.78
N TYR A 89 -7.42 4.76 7.77
CA TYR A 89 -6.86 4.26 9.02
C TYR A 89 -7.82 4.59 10.17
N GLU A 90 -8.28 3.57 10.87
CA GLU A 90 -9.10 3.68 12.08
C GLU A 90 -8.16 3.70 13.29
N ILE A 91 -8.15 4.82 14.03
CA ILE A 91 -7.19 5.04 15.11
C ILE A 91 -7.51 4.13 16.30
N SER A 92 -8.78 4.04 16.69
CA SER A 92 -9.24 3.22 17.82
C SER A 92 -8.96 1.72 17.66
N GLU A 93 -9.11 1.19 16.45
CA GLU A 93 -8.94 -0.23 16.15
C GLU A 93 -7.53 -0.57 15.61
N HIS A 94 -6.74 0.44 15.24
CA HIS A 94 -5.46 0.29 14.54
C HIS A 94 -5.57 -0.51 13.23
N ILE A 95 -6.69 -0.35 12.52
CA ILE A 95 -6.99 -1.08 11.28
C ILE A 95 -6.82 -0.18 10.07
N TRP A 96 -6.24 -0.75 9.02
CA TRP A 96 -6.20 -0.14 7.69
C TRP A 96 -7.22 -0.77 6.76
N ARG A 97 -7.89 0.07 5.97
CA ARG A 97 -8.86 -0.34 4.96
C ARG A 97 -8.56 0.34 3.64
N LEU A 98 -8.71 -0.40 2.55
CA LEU A 98 -8.74 0.16 1.20
C LEU A 98 -10.18 0.58 0.88
N LEU A 99 -10.37 1.82 0.39
CA LEU A 99 -11.67 2.36 -0.01
C LEU A 99 -11.89 2.29 -1.52
#